data_AF-A0AAT9FIP2-F1
#
_entry.id   AF-A0AAT9FIP2-F1
#
_cell.length_a   1.000
_cell.length_b   1.000
_cell.length_c   1.000
_cell.angle_alpha   90.00
_cell.angle_beta   90.00
_cell.angle_gamma   90.00
#
_symmetry.space_group_name_H-M   'P 1'
#
loop_
_entity.id
_entity.type
_entity.pdbx_description
1 polymer ?
#
loop_
_entity_poly.entity_id
_entity_poly.type
_entity_poly.pdbx_seq_one_letter_code
_entity_poly.pdbx_strand_id
1 'polypeptide(L)'
;MLSDLLTSSRGPGVIGTFLALIVLVGFGTLMMVVSDDSGGSGLNADIKAKESAIKALEGRTKHWQTAAVEYDARRKQADELESLKNKLKRKASEIPTKQAEVAAAKESIVKLNEEFEAYKEKYRIAERARAAGEKMETLTTTDGKVYEQVKVLEVTALGMKIMHKSGNTRVHYERLPTEMQDRFQFTKEAAAVIAKREAANVASSVKKADGYHTAVAIRDLNHKIRTHRENISKWKSKTASLQSQILSNDSSAQAALESARQYRELYAQGRRGLTLDNAKKAERKAERYRASSDSARREISAMSRRISESTTEISKLQKELSEITSK
;
A
#
# COMPACT_ATOMS: atom_id res chain seq x y z
N MET A 1 -171.37 -1.40 0.34
CA MET A 1 -171.30 -0.16 1.16
C MET A 1 -169.94 0.48 0.89
N LEU A 2 -169.87 1.79 0.61
CA LEU A 2 -168.64 2.58 0.35
C LEU A 2 -168.07 2.57 -1.08
N SER A 3 -168.93 2.63 -2.11
CA SER A 3 -168.52 2.80 -3.52
C SER A 3 -168.59 4.27 -3.98
N ASP A 4 -168.34 5.19 -3.03
CA ASP A 4 -168.57 6.62 -3.16
C ASP A 4 -167.30 7.40 -2.75
N LEU A 5 -166.32 7.37 -3.64
CA LEU A 5 -165.26 8.37 -3.74
C LEU A 5 -164.88 8.42 -5.22
N LEU A 6 -165.81 8.88 -6.04
CA LEU A 6 -165.83 10.29 -6.43
C LEU A 6 -164.41 10.79 -6.71
N THR A 7 -163.94 10.70 -7.95
CA THR A 7 -164.15 11.76 -8.95
C THR A 7 -163.63 13.13 -8.50
N SER A 8 -162.45 13.49 -9.00
CA SER A 8 -162.13 14.83 -9.53
C SER A 8 -160.83 14.68 -10.33
N SER A 9 -160.87 14.65 -11.66
CA SER A 9 -160.79 15.81 -12.55
C SER A 9 -159.48 16.62 -12.34
N ARG A 10 -158.56 16.47 -13.30
CA ARG A 10 -157.40 17.35 -13.60
C ARG A 10 -156.47 17.70 -12.42
N GLY A 11 -155.51 16.82 -12.13
CA GLY A 11 -154.32 17.11 -11.33
C GLY A 11 -153.33 15.92 -11.34
N PRO A 12 -152.01 16.15 -11.22
CA PRO A 12 -151.03 15.07 -11.23
C PRO A 12 -151.34 14.08 -10.09
N GLY A 13 -151.56 12.81 -10.43
CA GLY A 13 -151.92 11.79 -9.46
C GLY A 13 -150.91 11.70 -8.32
N VAL A 14 -151.36 11.29 -7.13
CA VAL A 14 -150.58 11.20 -5.88
C VAL A 14 -149.22 10.48 -6.06
N ILE A 15 -149.16 9.53 -7.00
CA ILE A 15 -147.92 8.81 -7.37
C ILE A 15 -146.87 9.74 -8.01
N GLY A 16 -147.29 10.71 -8.84
CA GLY A 16 -146.41 11.68 -9.49
C GLY A 16 -145.83 12.70 -8.50
N THR A 17 -146.58 13.11 -7.48
CA THR A 17 -146.08 13.99 -6.41
C THR A 17 -145.06 13.30 -5.51
N PHE A 18 -145.25 12.01 -5.17
CA PHE A 18 -144.24 11.24 -4.42
C PHE A 18 -142.93 11.08 -5.21
N LEU A 19 -143.02 10.83 -6.52
CA LEU A 19 -141.83 10.71 -7.37
C LEU A 19 -141.05 12.03 -7.47
N ALA A 20 -141.76 13.15 -7.63
CA ALA A 20 -141.15 14.49 -7.65
C ALA A 20 -140.44 14.83 -6.33
N LEU A 21 -141.01 14.43 -5.19
CA LEU A 21 -140.43 14.68 -3.88
C LEU A 21 -139.15 13.85 -3.65
N ILE A 22 -139.11 12.60 -4.12
CA ILE A 22 -137.91 11.75 -4.08
C ILE A 22 -136.80 12.34 -4.97
N VAL A 23 -137.13 12.83 -6.17
CA VAL A 23 -136.14 13.48 -7.05
C VAL A 23 -135.62 14.77 -6.42
N LEU A 24 -136.46 15.55 -5.75
CA LEU A 24 -136.06 16.82 -5.14
C LEU A 24 -135.20 16.62 -3.89
N VAL A 25 -135.50 15.60 -3.06
CA VAL A 25 -134.64 15.20 -1.92
C VAL A 25 -133.32 14.59 -2.40
N GLY A 26 -133.35 13.76 -3.45
CA GLY A 26 -132.16 13.21 -4.09
C GLY A 26 -131.26 14.30 -4.70
N PHE A 27 -131.84 15.31 -5.34
CA PHE A 27 -131.07 16.42 -5.91
C PHE A 27 -130.59 17.41 -4.85
N GLY A 28 -131.38 17.63 -3.79
CA GLY A 28 -131.01 18.47 -2.65
C GLY A 28 -129.85 17.90 -1.84
N THR A 29 -129.84 16.58 -1.62
CA THR A 29 -128.71 15.90 -0.95
C THR A 29 -127.44 15.93 -1.80
N LEU A 30 -127.55 15.80 -3.13
CA LEU A 30 -126.41 15.95 -4.04
C LEU A 30 -125.82 17.37 -4.03
N MET A 31 -126.67 18.40 -4.01
CA MET A 31 -126.22 19.79 -3.91
C MET A 31 -125.52 20.12 -2.58
N MET A 32 -125.94 19.48 -1.47
CA MET A 32 -125.26 19.65 -0.18
C MET A 32 -123.88 18.99 -0.16
N VAL A 33 -123.72 17.82 -0.78
CA VAL A 33 -122.41 17.13 -0.87
C VAL A 33 -121.44 17.85 -1.81
N VAL A 34 -121.93 18.50 -2.87
CA VAL A 34 -121.09 19.30 -3.78
C VAL A 34 -120.73 20.67 -3.20
N SER A 35 -121.54 21.21 -2.28
CA SER A 35 -121.29 22.53 -1.67
C SER A 35 -120.43 22.48 -0.40
N ASP A 36 -120.20 21.30 0.19
CA ASP A 36 -119.35 21.14 1.38
C ASP A 36 -117.84 21.10 1.06
N ASP A 37 -117.48 21.20 -0.23
CA ASP A 37 -116.09 21.31 -0.68
C ASP A 37 -115.77 22.78 -1.03
N SER A 38 -115.72 23.64 -0.01
CA SER A 38 -115.26 25.02 -0.11
C SER A 38 -113.73 25.08 -0.37
N GLY A 39 -113.32 24.59 -1.54
CA GLY A 39 -111.95 24.35 -1.99
C GLY A 39 -111.23 25.56 -2.58
N GLY A 40 -111.29 26.73 -1.92
CA GLY A 40 -110.64 27.96 -2.42
C GLY A 40 -109.28 28.28 -1.77
N SER A 41 -109.15 28.07 -0.45
CA SER A 41 -107.98 28.51 0.34
C SER A 41 -106.97 27.39 0.66
N GLY A 42 -107.41 26.13 0.75
CA GLY A 42 -106.54 24.98 1.00
C GLY A 42 -105.75 24.50 -0.24
N LEU A 43 -106.34 24.64 -1.43
CA LEU A 43 -105.74 24.16 -2.68
C LEU A 43 -104.48 24.96 -3.06
N ASN A 44 -104.48 26.28 -2.87
CA ASN A 44 -103.30 27.12 -3.12
C ASN A 44 -102.18 26.89 -2.09
N ALA A 45 -102.52 26.61 -0.83
CA ALA A 45 -101.55 26.27 0.20
C ALA A 45 -100.91 24.89 -0.07
N ASP A 46 -101.71 23.90 -0.49
CA ASP A 46 -101.25 22.56 -0.84
C ASP A 46 -100.42 22.55 -2.14
N ILE A 47 -100.80 23.32 -3.16
CA ILE A 47 -99.99 23.53 -4.38
C ILE A 47 -98.64 24.14 -4.02
N LYS A 48 -98.62 25.20 -3.19
CA LYS A 48 -97.37 25.84 -2.76
C LYS A 48 -96.49 24.91 -1.92
N ALA A 49 -97.10 24.09 -1.05
CA ALA A 49 -96.39 23.08 -0.27
C ALA A 49 -95.80 21.99 -1.20
N LYS A 50 -96.57 21.49 -2.16
CA LYS A 50 -96.11 20.51 -3.16
C LYS A 50 -95.02 21.08 -4.07
N GLU A 51 -95.13 22.33 -4.53
CA GLU A 51 -94.07 23.01 -5.28
C GLU A 51 -92.77 23.13 -4.46
N SER A 52 -92.88 23.45 -3.16
CA SER A 52 -91.72 23.50 -2.27
C SER A 52 -91.08 22.12 -2.07
N ALA A 53 -91.89 21.06 -1.97
CA ALA A 53 -91.44 19.68 -1.86
C ALA A 53 -90.77 19.20 -3.16
N ILE A 54 -91.33 19.54 -4.32
CA ILE A 54 -90.73 19.24 -5.63
C ILE A 54 -89.39 19.97 -5.77
N LYS A 55 -89.30 21.25 -5.42
CA LYS A 55 -88.01 21.99 -5.43
C LYS A 55 -86.98 21.37 -4.49
N ALA A 56 -87.39 20.94 -3.30
CA ALA A 56 -86.51 20.24 -2.37
C ALA A 56 -86.03 18.89 -2.92
N LEU A 57 -86.92 18.13 -3.56
CA LEU A 57 -86.59 16.85 -4.21
C LEU A 57 -85.68 17.05 -5.42
N GLU A 58 -85.92 18.05 -6.26
CA GLU A 58 -85.05 18.43 -7.37
C GLU A 58 -83.66 18.83 -6.90
N GLY A 59 -83.57 19.64 -5.83
CA GLY A 59 -82.30 19.99 -5.21
C GLY A 59 -81.55 18.78 -4.68
N ARG A 60 -82.26 17.83 -4.05
CA ARG A 60 -81.68 16.57 -3.58
C ARG A 60 -81.22 15.68 -4.73
N THR A 61 -81.99 15.57 -5.80
CA THR A 61 -81.61 14.80 -6.99
C THR A 61 -80.38 15.39 -7.67
N LYS A 62 -80.31 16.73 -7.81
CA LYS A 62 -79.11 17.41 -8.32
C LYS A 62 -77.90 17.17 -7.44
N HIS A 63 -78.05 17.24 -6.12
CA HIS A 63 -76.98 16.94 -5.17
C HIS A 63 -76.47 15.49 -5.31
N TRP A 64 -77.37 14.51 -5.41
CA TRP A 64 -76.99 13.11 -5.61
C TRP A 64 -76.37 12.86 -6.99
N GLN A 65 -76.82 13.55 -8.04
CA GLN A 65 -76.19 13.50 -9.35
C GLN A 65 -74.76 14.06 -9.32
N THR A 66 -74.54 15.21 -8.67
CA THR A 66 -73.19 15.77 -8.49
C THR A 66 -72.31 14.87 -7.63
N ALA A 67 -72.85 14.31 -6.54
CA ALA A 67 -72.12 13.41 -5.66
C ALA A 67 -71.73 12.11 -6.37
N ALA A 68 -72.58 11.58 -7.26
CA ALA A 68 -72.27 10.40 -8.08
C ALA A 68 -71.11 10.67 -9.05
N VAL A 69 -71.12 11.83 -9.74
CA VAL A 69 -70.03 12.23 -10.63
C VAL A 69 -68.71 12.42 -9.88
N GLU A 70 -68.75 13.06 -8.71
CA GLU A 70 -67.58 13.22 -7.84
C GLU A 70 -67.06 11.87 -7.32
N TYR A 71 -67.95 10.95 -6.96
CA TYR A 71 -67.58 9.60 -6.53
C TYR A 71 -66.87 8.84 -7.65
N ASP A 72 -67.40 8.89 -8.88
CA ASP A 72 -66.77 8.25 -10.04
C ASP A 72 -65.40 8.88 -10.36
N ALA A 73 -65.26 10.20 -10.24
CA ALA A 73 -63.98 10.87 -10.40
C ALA A 73 -62.97 10.44 -9.33
N ARG A 74 -63.38 10.36 -8.06
CA ARG A 74 -62.53 9.88 -6.96
C ARG A 74 -62.17 8.41 -7.11
N ARG A 75 -63.07 7.57 -7.61
CA ARG A 75 -62.80 6.16 -7.91
C ARG A 75 -61.75 6.01 -8.99
N LYS A 76 -61.87 6.76 -10.10
CA LYS A 76 -60.85 6.78 -11.17
C LYS A 76 -59.48 7.22 -10.63
N GLN A 77 -59.45 8.25 -9.78
CA GLN A 77 -58.22 8.70 -9.12
C GLN A 77 -57.64 7.61 -8.19
N ALA A 78 -58.47 6.86 -7.48
CA ALA A 78 -58.03 5.75 -6.64
C ALA A 78 -57.42 4.60 -7.48
N ASP A 79 -58.07 4.23 -8.59
CA ASP A 79 -57.58 3.21 -9.52
C ASP A 79 -56.23 3.65 -10.16
N GLU A 80 -56.11 4.93 -10.54
CA GLU A 80 -54.85 5.50 -11.03
C GLU A 80 -53.74 5.44 -9.99
N LEU A 81 -54.04 5.82 -8.73
CA LEU A 81 -53.09 5.79 -7.62
C LEU A 81 -52.62 4.37 -7.32
N GLU A 82 -53.52 3.39 -7.36
CA GLU A 82 -53.17 1.98 -7.22
C GLU A 82 -52.27 1.51 -8.37
N SER A 83 -52.59 1.89 -9.62
CA SER A 83 -51.74 1.58 -10.78
C SER A 83 -50.35 2.21 -10.66
N LEU A 84 -50.26 3.45 -10.16
CA LEU A 84 -48.99 4.16 -9.94
C LEU A 84 -48.20 3.51 -8.82
N LYS A 85 -48.84 3.11 -7.72
CA LYS A 85 -48.22 2.41 -6.60
C LYS A 85 -47.65 1.07 -7.05
N ASN A 86 -48.38 0.34 -7.88
CA ASN A 86 -47.92 -0.92 -8.47
C ASN A 86 -46.73 -0.72 -9.42
N LYS A 87 -46.76 0.33 -10.26
CA LYS A 87 -45.61 0.72 -11.10
C LYS A 87 -44.40 1.12 -10.25
N LEU A 88 -44.59 1.91 -9.19
CA LEU A 88 -43.53 2.33 -8.28
C LEU A 88 -42.93 1.14 -7.54
N LYS A 89 -43.74 0.17 -7.08
CA LYS A 89 -43.27 -1.07 -6.46
C LYS A 89 -42.42 -1.90 -7.44
N ARG A 90 -42.85 -2.04 -8.70
CA ARG A 90 -42.09 -2.73 -9.75
C ARG A 90 -40.76 -2.03 -10.03
N LYS A 91 -40.77 -0.71 -10.20
CA LYS A 91 -39.55 0.08 -10.41
C LYS A 91 -38.62 0.04 -9.20
N ALA A 92 -39.15 0.11 -7.98
CA ALA A 92 -38.37 -0.05 -6.77
C ALA A 92 -37.71 -1.44 -6.67
N SER A 93 -38.39 -2.50 -7.14
CA SER A 93 -37.78 -3.84 -7.22
C SER A 93 -36.74 -3.99 -8.34
N GLU A 94 -36.78 -3.16 -9.38
CA GLU A 94 -35.76 -3.15 -10.45
C GLU A 94 -34.46 -2.45 -10.00
N ILE A 95 -34.53 -1.45 -9.10
CA ILE A 95 -33.35 -0.71 -8.60
C ILE A 95 -32.23 -1.64 -8.07
N PRO A 96 -32.49 -2.60 -7.16
CA PRO A 96 -31.41 -3.46 -6.64
C PRO A 96 -30.80 -4.33 -7.74
N THR A 97 -31.60 -4.82 -8.70
CA THR A 97 -31.07 -5.60 -9.82
C THR A 97 -30.15 -4.77 -10.71
N LYS A 98 -30.53 -3.52 -11.02
CA LYS A 98 -29.69 -2.60 -11.80
C LYS A 98 -28.45 -2.14 -11.03
N GLN A 99 -28.54 -1.96 -9.71
CA GLN A 99 -27.38 -1.69 -8.87
C GLN A 99 -26.39 -2.86 -8.86
N ALA A 100 -26.88 -4.11 -8.80
CA ALA A 100 -26.04 -5.29 -8.90
C ALA A 100 -25.38 -5.44 -10.28
N GLU A 101 -26.11 -5.18 -11.38
CA GLU A 101 -25.55 -5.14 -12.73
C GLU A 101 -24.43 -4.09 -12.85
N VAL A 102 -24.65 -2.88 -12.33
CA VAL A 102 -23.63 -1.81 -12.34
C VAL A 102 -22.41 -2.19 -11.51
N ALA A 103 -22.59 -2.82 -10.34
CA ALA A 103 -21.48 -3.28 -9.52
C ALA A 103 -20.66 -4.36 -10.23
N ALA A 104 -21.32 -5.37 -10.80
CA ALA A 104 -20.66 -6.42 -11.58
C ALA A 104 -19.93 -5.87 -12.81
N ALA A 105 -20.54 -4.92 -13.53
CA ALA A 105 -19.90 -4.25 -14.66
C ALA A 105 -18.66 -3.46 -14.22
N LYS A 106 -18.71 -2.74 -13.10
CA LYS A 106 -17.54 -2.03 -12.54
C LYS A 106 -16.42 -2.97 -12.19
N GLU A 107 -16.71 -4.10 -11.54
CA GLU A 107 -15.69 -5.12 -11.24
C GLU A 107 -15.07 -5.69 -12.52
N SER A 108 -15.88 -5.94 -13.56
CA SER A 108 -15.37 -6.41 -14.84
C SER A 108 -14.46 -5.38 -15.52
N ILE A 109 -14.79 -4.09 -15.44
CA ILE A 109 -13.96 -3.00 -15.97
C ILE A 109 -12.61 -2.94 -15.24
N VAL A 110 -12.61 -3.09 -13.91
CA VAL A 110 -11.36 -3.11 -13.12
C VAL A 110 -10.49 -4.29 -13.55
N LYS A 111 -11.05 -5.50 -13.63
CA LYS A 111 -10.30 -6.69 -14.07
C LYS A 111 -9.76 -6.56 -15.49
N LEU A 112 -10.59 -6.10 -16.44
CA LEU A 112 -10.17 -5.89 -17.82
C LEU A 112 -9.06 -4.83 -17.90
N ASN A 113 -9.13 -3.76 -17.11
CA ASN A 113 -8.07 -2.76 -17.05
C ASN A 113 -6.76 -3.34 -16.48
N GLU A 114 -6.83 -4.14 -15.41
CA GLU A 114 -5.67 -4.83 -14.85
C GLU A 114 -5.03 -5.80 -15.86
N GLU A 115 -5.84 -6.60 -16.54
CA GLU A 115 -5.39 -7.51 -17.59
C GLU A 115 -4.77 -6.74 -18.78
N PHE A 116 -5.37 -5.62 -19.17
CA PHE A 116 -4.86 -4.79 -20.25
C PHE A 116 -3.53 -4.12 -19.91
N GLU A 117 -3.37 -3.59 -18.70
CA GLU A 117 -2.09 -3.03 -18.24
C GLU A 117 -1.01 -4.11 -18.10
N ALA A 118 -1.37 -5.31 -17.61
CA ALA A 118 -0.46 -6.45 -17.57
C ALA A 118 -0.03 -6.89 -18.97
N TYR A 119 -0.95 -6.89 -19.94
CA TYR A 119 -0.65 -7.17 -21.34
C TYR A 119 0.30 -6.11 -21.94
N LYS A 120 0.02 -4.82 -21.73
CA LYS A 120 0.89 -3.73 -22.18
C LYS A 120 2.30 -3.86 -21.61
N GLU A 121 2.44 -4.20 -20.33
CA GLU A 121 3.77 -4.34 -19.74
C GLU A 121 4.55 -5.51 -20.34
N LYS A 122 3.90 -6.67 -20.54
CA LYS A 122 4.50 -7.80 -21.26
C LYS A 122 4.90 -7.43 -22.68
N TYR A 123 4.04 -6.70 -23.39
CA TYR A 123 4.32 -6.21 -24.73
C TYR A 123 5.53 -5.26 -24.75
N ARG A 124 5.58 -4.27 -23.85
CA ARG A 124 6.70 -3.34 -23.70
C ARG A 124 8.01 -4.08 -23.46
N ILE A 125 8.03 -5.05 -22.56
CA ILE A 125 9.23 -5.86 -22.26
C ILE A 125 9.66 -6.62 -23.51
N ALA A 126 8.73 -7.29 -24.20
CA ALA A 126 9.03 -8.07 -25.39
C ALA A 126 9.55 -7.19 -26.54
N GLU A 127 8.91 -6.06 -26.80
CA GLU A 127 9.30 -5.14 -27.88
C GLU A 127 10.65 -4.47 -27.60
N ARG A 128 10.87 -4.04 -26.35
CA ARG A 128 12.17 -3.51 -25.91
C ARG A 128 13.29 -4.55 -26.00
N ALA A 129 13.00 -5.81 -25.70
CA ALA A 129 13.95 -6.90 -25.82
C ALA A 129 14.28 -7.23 -27.29
N ARG A 130 13.29 -7.18 -28.20
CA ARG A 130 13.51 -7.37 -29.64
C ARG A 130 14.37 -6.28 -30.26
N ALA A 131 14.22 -5.05 -29.77
CA ALA A 131 15.03 -3.93 -30.24
C ALA A 131 16.52 -4.07 -29.89
N ALA A 132 16.89 -4.90 -28.90
CA ALA A 132 18.29 -5.15 -28.59
C ALA A 132 19.00 -5.83 -29.78
N GLY A 133 20.03 -5.17 -30.29
CA GLY A 133 20.81 -5.61 -31.45
C GLY A 133 20.44 -4.94 -32.77
N GLU A 134 19.32 -4.20 -32.83
CA GLU A 134 18.95 -3.40 -34.01
C GLU A 134 20.05 -2.39 -34.35
N LYS A 135 20.29 -2.22 -35.65
CA LYS A 135 21.29 -1.28 -36.19
C LYS A 135 20.58 -0.18 -36.97
N MET A 136 21.03 1.05 -36.77
CA MET A 136 20.54 2.26 -37.44
C MET A 136 21.73 3.07 -37.92
N GLU A 137 21.62 3.68 -39.11
CA GLU A 137 22.70 4.52 -39.63
C GLU A 137 22.88 5.79 -38.80
N THR A 138 21.78 6.44 -38.43
CA THR A 138 21.78 7.65 -37.63
C THR A 138 20.62 7.67 -36.63
N LEU A 139 20.87 8.12 -35.40
CA LEU A 139 19.85 8.43 -34.41
C LEU A 139 19.95 9.91 -34.03
N THR A 140 18.90 10.67 -34.32
CA THR A 140 18.81 12.09 -33.95
C THR A 140 17.91 12.24 -32.73
N THR A 141 18.43 12.78 -31.64
CA THR A 141 17.66 13.03 -30.42
C THR A 141 16.85 14.34 -30.52
N THR A 142 15.87 14.51 -29.64
CA THR A 142 15.00 15.71 -29.63
C THR A 142 15.75 17.00 -29.30
N ASP A 143 16.92 16.91 -28.64
CA ASP A 143 17.85 18.01 -28.39
C ASP A 143 18.81 18.28 -29.57
N GLY A 144 18.64 17.61 -30.71
CA GLY A 144 19.39 17.85 -31.94
C GLY A 144 20.74 17.13 -32.02
N LYS A 145 21.08 16.26 -31.06
CA LYS A 145 22.31 15.48 -31.08
C LYS A 145 22.18 14.29 -32.01
N VAL A 146 23.17 14.10 -32.88
CA VAL A 146 23.20 13.01 -33.86
C VAL A 146 24.22 11.96 -33.44
N TYR A 147 23.80 10.71 -33.40
CA TYR A 147 24.66 9.55 -33.22
C TYR A 147 24.73 8.75 -34.52
N GLU A 148 25.94 8.48 -35.00
CA GLU A 148 26.19 7.69 -36.21
C GLU A 148 26.51 6.23 -35.88
N GLN A 149 26.14 5.32 -36.79
CA GLN A 149 26.39 3.87 -36.72
C GLN A 149 25.90 3.27 -35.40
N VAL A 150 24.62 3.49 -35.13
CA VAL A 150 24.00 3.17 -33.85
C VAL A 150 23.60 1.71 -33.82
N LYS A 151 24.05 0.98 -32.80
CA LYS A 151 23.53 -0.34 -32.44
C LYS A 151 22.84 -0.24 -31.08
N VAL A 152 21.57 -0.62 -31.02
CA VAL A 152 20.84 -0.71 -29.75
C VAL A 152 21.41 -1.85 -28.93
N LEU A 153 21.85 -1.58 -27.71
CA LEU A 153 22.34 -2.60 -26.78
C LEU A 153 21.20 -3.08 -25.88
N GLU A 154 20.42 -2.16 -25.36
CA GLU A 154 19.37 -2.44 -24.38
C GLU A 154 18.37 -1.28 -24.37
N VAL A 155 17.07 -1.59 -24.24
CA VAL A 155 16.02 -0.60 -24.00
C VAL A 155 15.39 -0.88 -22.63
N THR A 156 15.57 0.04 -21.67
CA THR A 156 14.96 -0.06 -20.33
C THR A 156 13.90 1.02 -20.16
N ALA A 157 13.14 1.03 -19.05
CA ALA A 157 12.18 2.10 -18.80
C ALA A 157 12.81 3.49 -18.62
N LEU A 158 14.13 3.56 -18.38
CA LEU A 158 14.88 4.83 -18.25
C LEU A 158 15.30 5.43 -19.60
N GLY A 159 15.41 4.60 -20.63
CA GLY A 159 15.90 5.02 -21.93
C GLY A 159 16.59 3.90 -22.70
N MET A 160 17.31 4.29 -23.74
CA MET A 160 17.94 3.37 -24.68
C MET A 160 19.46 3.45 -24.55
N LYS A 161 20.10 2.32 -24.26
CA LYS A 161 21.54 2.16 -24.28
C LYS A 161 21.96 1.82 -25.70
N ILE A 162 22.86 2.61 -26.25
CA ILE A 162 23.33 2.50 -27.62
C ILE A 162 24.86 2.42 -27.67
N MET A 163 25.36 1.68 -28.65
CA MET A 163 26.74 1.75 -29.13
C MET A 163 26.74 2.57 -30.42
N HIS A 164 27.60 3.57 -30.51
CA HIS A 164 27.75 4.44 -31.66
C HIS A 164 29.25 4.65 -31.94
N LYS A 165 29.61 5.35 -33.02
CA LYS A 165 31.01 5.53 -33.43
C LYS A 165 31.97 6.00 -32.33
N SER A 166 31.53 6.91 -31.46
CA SER A 166 32.33 7.43 -30.33
C SER A 166 32.24 6.63 -29.03
N GLY A 167 31.50 5.51 -28.99
CA GLY A 167 31.46 4.59 -27.84
C GLY A 167 30.04 4.23 -27.40
N ASN A 168 29.89 3.91 -26.11
CA ASN A 168 28.60 3.52 -25.54
C ASN A 168 27.98 4.69 -24.76
N THR A 169 26.69 4.95 -24.97
CA THR A 169 25.96 5.96 -24.21
C THR A 169 24.53 5.50 -23.93
N ARG A 170 23.91 6.06 -22.89
CA ARG A 170 22.49 5.85 -22.58
C ARG A 170 21.75 7.15 -22.89
N VAL A 171 20.84 7.09 -23.85
CA VAL A 171 19.95 8.20 -24.20
C VAL A 171 18.70 8.08 -23.33
N HIS A 172 18.42 9.12 -22.54
CA HIS A 172 17.23 9.17 -21.68
C HIS A 172 15.96 9.18 -22.53
N TYR A 173 14.87 8.57 -22.03
CA TYR A 173 13.64 8.40 -22.82
C TYR A 173 13.08 9.72 -23.38
N GLU A 174 13.16 10.82 -22.62
CA GLU A 174 12.68 12.15 -23.04
C GLU A 174 13.46 12.74 -24.21
N ARG A 175 14.69 12.26 -24.43
CA ARG A 175 15.58 12.72 -25.50
C ARG A 175 15.48 11.86 -26.75
N LEU A 176 14.78 10.73 -26.69
CA LEU A 176 14.59 9.87 -27.86
C LEU A 176 13.64 10.52 -28.88
N PRO A 177 13.77 10.22 -30.18
CA PRO A 177 12.78 10.62 -31.17
C PRO A 177 11.36 10.17 -30.76
N THR A 178 10.35 10.96 -31.10
CA THR A 178 8.94 10.67 -30.76
C THR A 178 8.51 9.27 -31.21
N GLU A 179 8.93 8.84 -32.40
CA GLU A 179 8.64 7.49 -32.92
C GLU A 179 9.15 6.38 -31.99
N MET A 180 10.34 6.56 -31.40
CA MET A 180 10.92 5.60 -30.45
C MET A 180 10.26 5.70 -29.08
N GLN A 181 9.85 6.91 -28.68
CA GLN A 181 9.11 7.10 -27.43
C GLN A 181 7.76 6.37 -27.48
N ASP A 182 7.06 6.47 -28.61
CA ASP A 182 5.76 5.82 -28.85
C ASP A 182 5.91 4.31 -29.02
N ARG A 183 6.88 3.85 -29.82
CA ARG A 183 7.17 2.42 -30.04
C ARG A 183 7.41 1.68 -28.72
N PHE A 184 8.23 2.25 -27.84
CA PHE A 184 8.60 1.61 -26.57
C PHE A 184 7.73 2.02 -25.38
N GLN A 185 6.73 2.89 -25.59
CA GLN A 185 5.75 3.34 -24.60
C GLN A 185 6.39 3.66 -23.24
N PHE A 186 7.26 4.66 -23.20
CA PHE A 186 7.88 5.06 -21.95
C PHE A 186 6.88 5.73 -21.00
N THR A 187 6.92 5.37 -19.72
CA THR A 187 6.11 5.99 -18.67
C THR A 187 7.01 6.51 -17.55
N LYS A 188 6.68 7.69 -17.02
CA LYS A 188 7.43 8.33 -15.93
C LYS A 188 7.51 7.44 -14.68
N GLU A 189 6.43 6.72 -14.39
CA GLU A 189 6.34 5.83 -13.24
C GLU A 189 7.31 4.64 -13.36
N ALA A 190 7.34 3.97 -14.52
CA ALA A 190 8.26 2.86 -14.76
C ALA A 190 9.72 3.33 -14.72
N ALA A 191 10.01 4.52 -15.24
CA ALA A 191 11.34 5.13 -15.15
C ALA A 191 11.75 5.37 -13.70
N ALA A 192 10.88 5.92 -12.86
CA ALA A 192 11.17 6.18 -11.44
C ALA A 192 11.44 4.90 -10.64
N VAL A 193 10.69 3.81 -10.90
CA VAL A 193 10.90 2.52 -10.23
C VAL A 193 12.28 1.94 -10.57
N ILE A 194 12.64 1.94 -11.85
CA ILE A 194 13.95 1.43 -12.29
C ILE A 194 15.09 2.32 -11.81
N ALA A 195 14.93 3.66 -11.82
CA ALA A 195 15.92 4.60 -11.27
C ALA A 195 16.22 4.31 -9.79
N LYS A 196 15.17 4.14 -8.98
CA LYS A 196 15.32 3.80 -7.56
C LYS A 196 16.04 2.47 -7.36
N ARG A 197 15.73 1.46 -8.19
CA ARG A 197 16.38 0.15 -8.14
C ARG A 197 17.86 0.21 -8.55
N GLU A 198 18.19 0.91 -9.63
CA GLU A 198 19.58 1.14 -10.04
C GLU A 198 20.36 1.90 -8.95
N ALA A 199 19.78 2.95 -8.36
CA ALA A 199 20.40 3.69 -7.26
C ALA A 199 20.66 2.82 -6.02
N ALA A 200 19.71 1.96 -5.64
CA ALA A 200 19.88 1.01 -4.53
C ALA A 200 20.95 -0.06 -4.83
N ASN A 201 21.03 -0.55 -6.07
CA ASN A 201 22.06 -1.50 -6.50
C ASN A 201 23.45 -0.88 -6.51
N VAL A 202 23.58 0.37 -6.95
CA VAL A 202 24.85 1.13 -6.89
C VAL A 202 25.23 1.36 -5.43
N ALA A 203 24.32 1.84 -4.59
CA ALA A 203 24.60 2.07 -3.17
C ALA A 203 25.01 0.80 -2.42
N SER A 204 24.37 -0.34 -2.71
CA SER A 204 24.77 -1.63 -2.12
C SER A 204 26.10 -2.16 -2.64
N SER A 205 26.45 -1.89 -3.90
CA SER A 205 27.75 -2.25 -4.48
C SER A 205 28.88 -1.40 -3.92
N VAL A 206 28.66 -0.10 -3.73
CA VAL A 206 29.62 0.81 -3.08
C VAL A 206 29.87 0.38 -1.63
N LYS A 207 28.82 0.11 -0.84
CA LYS A 207 28.97 -0.39 0.53
C LYS A 207 29.74 -1.72 0.61
N LYS A 208 29.55 -2.62 -0.37
CA LYS A 208 30.30 -3.89 -0.45
C LYS A 208 31.77 -3.66 -0.80
N ALA A 209 32.07 -2.73 -1.71
CA ALA A 209 33.44 -2.37 -2.06
C ALA A 209 34.16 -1.72 -0.87
N ASP A 210 33.50 -0.79 -0.16
CA ASP A 210 34.03 -0.15 1.05
C ASP A 210 34.29 -1.18 2.16
N GLY A 211 33.34 -2.11 2.37
CA GLY A 211 33.50 -3.22 3.32
C GLY A 211 34.64 -4.19 2.96
N TYR A 212 34.91 -4.38 1.67
CA TYR A 212 36.03 -5.21 1.22
C TYR A 212 37.38 -4.52 1.50
N HIS A 213 37.50 -3.23 1.17
CA HIS A 213 38.72 -2.46 1.42
C HIS A 213 39.05 -2.37 2.91
N THR A 214 38.06 -2.14 3.77
CA THR A 214 38.27 -2.13 5.24
C THR A 214 38.67 -3.52 5.75
N ALA A 215 38.04 -4.59 5.28
CA ALA A 215 38.39 -5.96 5.69
C ALA A 215 39.82 -6.36 5.27
N VAL A 216 40.28 -5.92 4.09
CA VAL A 216 41.66 -6.16 3.64
C VAL A 216 42.66 -5.39 4.50
N ALA A 217 42.39 -4.11 4.80
CA ALA A 217 43.25 -3.30 5.67
C ALA A 217 43.37 -3.89 7.08
N ILE A 218 42.24 -4.33 7.67
CA ILE A 218 42.21 -5.01 8.97
C ILE A 218 43.04 -6.30 8.95
N ARG A 219 42.97 -7.09 7.86
CA ARG A 219 43.75 -8.33 7.73
C ARG A 219 45.25 -8.05 7.68
N ASP A 220 45.68 -7.04 6.91
CA ASP A 220 47.09 -6.67 6.78
C ASP A 220 47.68 -6.16 8.12
N LEU A 221 46.95 -5.28 8.82
CA LEU A 221 47.37 -4.79 10.14
C LEU A 221 47.51 -5.94 11.15
N ASN A 222 46.54 -6.86 11.19
CA ASN A 222 46.62 -8.03 12.07
C ASN A 222 47.79 -8.95 11.71
N HIS A 223 48.09 -9.13 10.42
CA HIS A 223 49.24 -9.90 9.98
C HIS A 223 50.54 -9.28 10.48
N LYS A 224 50.72 -7.96 10.30
CA LYS A 224 51.90 -7.22 10.81
C LYS A 224 52.03 -7.35 12.33
N ILE A 225 50.96 -7.14 13.10
CA ILE A 225 50.97 -7.32 14.56
C ILE A 225 51.42 -8.73 14.94
N ARG A 226 50.91 -9.75 14.26
CA ARG A 226 51.30 -11.15 14.50
C ARG A 226 52.79 -11.37 14.24
N THR A 227 53.32 -10.90 13.12
CA THR A 227 54.75 -11.06 12.79
C THR A 227 55.66 -10.41 13.83
N HIS A 228 55.33 -9.19 14.30
CA HIS A 228 56.09 -8.54 15.37
C HIS A 228 56.03 -9.33 16.69
N ARG A 229 54.87 -9.89 17.05
CA ARG A 229 54.74 -10.75 18.26
C ARG A 229 55.59 -12.01 18.17
N GLU A 230 55.59 -12.67 17.01
CA GLU A 230 56.43 -13.85 16.77
C GLU A 230 57.92 -13.52 16.86
N ASN A 231 58.35 -12.39 16.31
CA ASN A 231 59.74 -11.91 16.42
C ASN A 231 60.12 -11.59 17.87
N ILE A 232 59.26 -10.90 18.61
CA ILE A 232 59.47 -10.63 20.05
C ILE A 232 59.64 -11.93 20.82
N SER A 233 58.81 -12.95 20.54
CA SER A 233 58.93 -14.26 21.18
C SER A 233 60.29 -14.92 20.90
N LYS A 234 60.74 -14.92 19.64
CA LYS A 234 62.06 -15.45 19.23
C LYS A 234 63.22 -14.70 19.88
N TRP A 235 63.15 -13.37 19.96
CA TRP A 235 64.20 -12.58 20.62
C TRP A 235 64.21 -12.83 22.12
N LYS A 236 63.04 -12.93 22.78
CA LYS A 236 62.96 -13.26 24.22
C LYS A 236 63.58 -14.62 24.53
N SER A 237 63.29 -15.66 23.74
CA SER A 237 63.88 -16.98 23.96
C SER A 237 65.39 -16.97 23.75
N LYS A 238 65.88 -16.24 22.75
CA LYS A 238 67.31 -16.07 22.53
C LYS A 238 67.99 -15.28 23.66
N THR A 239 67.37 -14.22 24.16
CA THR A 239 67.84 -13.49 25.34
C THR A 239 67.98 -14.40 26.55
N ALA A 240 66.99 -15.25 26.82
CA ALA A 240 67.05 -16.22 27.93
C ALA A 240 68.20 -17.22 27.74
N SER A 241 68.39 -17.75 26.53
CA SER A 241 69.51 -18.65 26.22
C SER A 241 70.88 -17.97 26.43
N LEU A 242 71.03 -16.71 25.99
CA LEU A 242 72.25 -15.95 26.21
C LEU A 242 72.49 -15.64 27.70
N GLN A 243 71.44 -15.39 28.48
CA GLN A 243 71.55 -15.22 29.93
C GLN A 243 72.07 -16.48 30.60
N SER A 244 71.56 -17.66 30.25
CA SER A 244 72.08 -18.94 30.75
C SER A 244 73.55 -19.15 30.35
N GLN A 245 73.93 -18.77 29.13
CA GLN A 245 75.31 -18.83 28.67
C GLN A 245 76.24 -17.92 29.48
N ILE A 246 75.81 -16.68 29.78
CA ILE A 246 76.57 -15.74 30.61
C ILE A 246 76.80 -16.34 32.00
N LEU A 247 75.77 -16.89 32.64
CA LEU A 247 75.91 -17.50 33.96
C LEU A 247 76.90 -18.67 33.96
N SER A 248 76.86 -19.52 32.93
CA SER A 248 77.78 -20.66 32.77
C SER A 248 79.22 -20.22 32.48
N ASN A 249 79.40 -19.20 31.64
CA ASN A 249 80.71 -18.64 31.35
C ASN A 249 81.30 -17.93 32.58
N ASP A 250 80.49 -17.15 33.30
CA ASP A 250 80.92 -16.40 34.48
C ASP A 250 81.36 -17.37 35.60
N SER A 251 80.63 -18.47 35.82
CA SER A 251 81.04 -19.52 36.77
C SER A 251 82.31 -20.25 36.31
N SER A 252 82.43 -20.56 35.02
CA SER A 252 83.63 -21.18 34.44
C SER A 252 84.85 -20.26 34.53
N ALA A 253 84.66 -18.95 34.40
CA ALA A 253 85.70 -17.94 34.58
C ALA A 253 86.16 -17.87 36.03
N GLN A 254 85.24 -17.90 36.99
CA GLN A 254 85.54 -17.94 38.42
C GLN A 254 86.35 -19.19 38.79
N ALA A 255 85.90 -20.37 38.37
CA ALA A 255 86.62 -21.62 38.63
C ALA A 255 88.04 -21.63 38.02
N ALA A 256 88.20 -21.05 36.82
CA ALA A 256 89.51 -20.90 36.19
C ALA A 256 90.43 -19.92 36.96
N LEU A 257 89.88 -18.83 37.50
CA LEU A 257 90.64 -17.90 38.35
C LEU A 257 91.03 -18.52 39.69
N GLU A 258 90.14 -19.30 40.31
CA GLU A 258 90.44 -20.05 41.53
C GLU A 258 91.54 -21.08 41.29
N SER A 259 91.48 -21.81 40.17
CA SER A 259 92.55 -22.73 39.75
C SER A 259 93.88 -21.98 39.56
N ALA A 260 93.84 -20.79 38.95
CA ALA A 260 95.04 -19.95 38.78
C ALA A 260 95.63 -19.52 40.13
N ARG A 261 94.78 -19.13 41.10
CA ARG A 261 95.21 -18.79 42.47
C ARG A 261 95.86 -19.98 43.17
N GLN A 262 95.23 -21.15 43.12
CA GLN A 262 95.78 -22.39 43.68
C GLN A 262 97.15 -22.74 43.07
N TYR A 263 97.29 -22.61 41.75
CA TYR A 263 98.59 -22.82 41.09
C TYR A 263 99.67 -21.84 41.55
N ARG A 264 99.34 -20.56 41.77
CA ARG A 264 100.28 -19.57 42.30
C ARG A 264 100.69 -19.88 43.74
N GLU A 265 99.74 -20.27 44.59
CA GLU A 265 100.01 -20.65 45.99
C GLU A 265 100.91 -21.90 46.09
N LEU A 266 100.57 -22.95 45.35
CA LEU A 266 101.36 -24.19 45.33
C LEU A 266 102.79 -23.97 44.79
N TYR A 267 102.95 -23.08 43.81
CA TYR A 267 104.25 -22.68 43.31
C TYR A 267 105.07 -21.94 44.39
N ALA A 268 104.44 -21.02 45.13
CA ALA A 268 105.08 -20.31 46.24
C ALA A 268 105.53 -21.24 47.38
N GLN A 269 104.84 -22.38 47.55
CA GLN A 269 105.19 -23.43 48.52
C GLN A 269 106.32 -24.37 48.05
N GLY A 270 106.90 -24.17 46.86
CA GLY A 270 108.05 -24.95 46.38
C GLY A 270 107.75 -26.37 45.90
N ARG A 271 106.48 -26.72 45.65
CA ARG A 271 106.12 -28.04 45.10
C ARG A 271 106.64 -28.20 43.66
N ARG A 272 107.51 -29.19 43.44
CA ARG A 272 108.01 -29.58 42.10
C ARG A 272 106.86 -30.09 41.22
N GLY A 273 106.77 -29.58 39.98
CA GLY A 273 105.81 -30.02 38.97
C GLY A 273 104.68 -29.03 38.64
N LEU A 274 104.50 -27.96 39.43
CA LEU A 274 103.59 -26.87 39.10
C LEU A 274 104.37 -25.63 38.69
N THR A 275 104.03 -25.05 37.53
CA THR A 275 104.70 -23.87 36.99
C THR A 275 103.78 -22.65 36.99
N LEU A 276 104.38 -21.46 37.08
CA LEU A 276 103.70 -20.18 36.87
C LEU A 276 102.94 -20.14 35.52
N ASP A 277 103.37 -20.93 34.54
CA ASP A 277 102.72 -21.07 33.23
C ASP A 277 101.31 -21.67 33.32
N ASN A 278 101.07 -22.62 34.24
CA ASN A 278 99.75 -23.19 34.46
C ASN A 278 98.76 -22.16 35.02
N ALA A 279 99.21 -21.29 35.93
CA ALA A 279 98.41 -20.17 36.42
C ALA A 279 98.04 -19.20 35.29
N LYS A 280 99.01 -18.83 34.45
CA LYS A 280 98.77 -17.96 33.27
C LYS A 280 97.81 -18.60 32.26
N LYS A 281 97.90 -19.91 32.03
CA LYS A 281 96.95 -20.64 31.16
C LYS A 281 95.53 -20.60 31.72
N ALA A 282 95.37 -20.78 33.03
CA ALA A 282 94.07 -20.70 33.70
C ALA A 282 93.48 -19.28 33.65
N GLU A 283 94.32 -18.24 33.82
CA GLU A 283 93.91 -16.83 33.64
C GLU A 283 93.44 -16.54 32.21
N ARG A 284 94.20 -16.94 31.20
CA ARG A 284 93.79 -16.81 29.78
C ARG A 284 92.48 -17.53 29.49
N LYS A 285 92.24 -18.68 30.13
CA LYS A 285 90.97 -19.41 30.02
C LYS A 285 89.82 -18.60 30.63
N ALA A 286 90.04 -18.00 31.81
CA ALA A 286 89.05 -17.12 32.44
C ALA A 286 88.75 -15.87 31.59
N GLU A 287 89.76 -15.25 31.00
CA GLU A 287 89.60 -14.10 30.09
C GLU A 287 88.75 -14.45 28.87
N ARG A 288 88.94 -15.64 28.27
CA ARG A 288 88.11 -16.11 27.15
C ARG A 288 86.64 -16.27 27.54
N TYR A 289 86.36 -16.83 28.72
CA TYR A 289 84.99 -16.93 29.21
C TYR A 289 84.36 -15.55 29.46
N ARG A 290 85.10 -14.62 30.07
CA ARG A 290 84.64 -13.23 30.25
C ARG A 290 84.36 -12.52 28.93
N ALA A 291 85.26 -12.62 27.96
CA ALA A 291 85.07 -12.03 26.64
C ALA A 291 83.82 -12.61 25.93
N SER A 292 83.57 -13.91 26.10
CA SER A 292 82.36 -14.58 25.61
C SER A 292 81.09 -14.06 26.30
N SER A 293 81.11 -13.91 27.64
CA SER A 293 80.02 -13.27 28.40
C SER A 293 79.76 -11.84 27.93
N ASP A 294 80.79 -11.04 27.71
CA ASP A 294 80.65 -9.65 27.25
C ASP A 294 80.08 -9.55 25.83
N SER A 295 80.43 -10.50 24.96
CA SER A 295 79.80 -10.64 23.64
C SER A 295 78.31 -10.96 23.77
N ALA A 296 77.95 -11.94 24.62
CA ALA A 296 76.55 -12.30 24.87
C ALA A 296 75.75 -11.14 25.49
N ARG A 297 76.35 -10.36 26.41
CA ARG A 297 75.73 -9.16 27.00
C ARG A 297 75.40 -8.11 25.94
N ARG A 298 76.33 -7.87 24.99
CA ARG A 298 76.11 -6.95 23.86
C ARG A 298 74.96 -7.41 22.95
N GLU A 299 74.88 -8.70 22.65
CA GLU A 299 73.76 -9.25 21.89
C GLU A 299 72.43 -9.09 22.62
N ILE A 300 72.39 -9.37 23.93
CA ILE A 300 71.19 -9.15 24.76
C ILE A 300 70.75 -7.69 24.68
N SER A 301 71.65 -6.72 24.82
CA SER A 301 71.32 -5.30 24.72
C SER A 301 70.72 -4.95 23.36
N ALA A 302 71.29 -5.49 22.27
CA ALA A 302 70.76 -5.28 20.92
C ALA A 302 69.36 -5.92 20.74
N MET A 303 69.13 -7.11 21.28
CA MET A 303 67.82 -7.78 21.23
C MET A 303 66.77 -7.04 22.06
N SER A 304 67.12 -6.54 23.24
CA SER A 304 66.22 -5.73 24.07
C SER A 304 65.76 -4.46 23.35
N ARG A 305 66.65 -3.82 22.60
CA ARG A 305 66.30 -2.67 21.74
C ARG A 305 65.30 -3.06 20.65
N ARG A 306 65.54 -4.16 19.93
CA ARG A 306 64.63 -4.67 18.89
C ARG A 306 63.25 -5.04 19.45
N ILE A 307 63.22 -5.65 20.65
CA ILE A 307 61.97 -5.95 21.35
C ILE A 307 61.21 -4.66 21.64
N SER A 308 61.89 -3.64 22.18
CA SER A 308 61.27 -2.33 22.46
C SER A 308 60.71 -1.68 21.18
N GLU A 309 61.49 -1.65 20.10
CA GLU A 309 61.05 -1.11 18.80
C GLU A 309 59.84 -1.88 18.23
N SER A 310 59.81 -3.21 18.31
CA SER A 310 58.63 -3.97 17.86
C SER A 310 57.42 -3.79 18.77
N THR A 311 57.62 -3.57 20.08
CA THR A 311 56.48 -3.28 20.99
C THR A 311 55.84 -1.92 20.71
N THR A 312 56.64 -0.91 20.34
CA THR A 312 56.09 0.41 19.95
C THR A 312 55.41 0.36 18.59
N GLU A 313 55.93 -0.43 17.64
CA GLU A 313 55.22 -0.64 16.37
C GLU A 313 53.90 -1.39 16.55
N ILE A 314 53.85 -2.41 17.42
CA ILE A 314 52.58 -3.08 17.75
C ILE A 314 51.56 -2.09 18.32
N SER A 315 51.96 -1.19 19.22
CA SER A 315 51.01 -0.24 19.81
C SER A 315 50.48 0.77 18.78
N LYS A 316 51.33 1.24 17.86
CA LYS A 316 50.89 2.06 16.71
C LYS A 316 49.89 1.32 15.82
N LEU A 317 50.22 0.09 15.41
CA LEU A 317 49.35 -0.73 14.57
C LEU A 317 48.01 -1.06 15.26
N GLN A 318 48.02 -1.28 16.58
CA GLN A 318 46.79 -1.49 17.36
C GLN A 318 45.93 -0.23 17.41
N LYS A 319 46.54 0.96 17.50
CA LYS A 319 45.83 2.23 17.42
C LYS A 319 45.19 2.41 16.03
N GLU A 320 45.94 2.20 14.96
CA GLU A 320 45.42 2.27 13.58
C GLU A 320 44.27 1.28 13.36
N LEU A 321 44.40 0.06 13.89
CA LEU A 321 43.34 -0.95 13.83
C LEU A 321 42.07 -0.44 14.54
N SER A 322 42.20 0.14 15.73
CA SER A 322 41.07 0.67 16.49
C SER A 322 40.36 1.83 15.77
N GLU A 323 41.12 2.70 15.09
CA GLU A 323 40.59 3.82 14.30
C GLU A 323 39.83 3.34 13.06
N ILE A 324 40.24 2.23 12.45
CA ILE A 324 39.52 1.63 11.32
C ILE A 324 38.25 0.91 11.80
N THR A 325 38.29 0.22 12.94
CA THR A 325 37.14 -0.53 13.46
C THR A 325 36.05 0.33 14.12
N SER A 326 36.37 1.57 14.46
CA SER A 326 35.44 2.52 15.10
C SER A 326 34.68 3.41 14.11
N LYS A 327 35.03 3.35 12.83
CA LYS A 327 34.33 4.01 11.72
C LYS A 327 33.29 3.07 11.11
#